data_AF-A0A1Q6LII6-F1
#
_entry.id   AF-A0A1Q6LII6-F1
#
_cell.length_a   1.000
_cell.length_b   1.000
_cell.length_c   1.000
_cell.angle_alpha   90.00
_cell.angle_beta   90.00
_cell.angle_gamma   90.00
#
_symmetry.space_group_name_H-M   'P 1'
#
loop_
_entity.id
_entity.type
_entity.pdbx_description
1 polymer ?
#
loop_
_entity_poly.entity_id
_entity_poly.type
_entity_poly.pdbx_seq_one_letter_code
_entity_poly.pdbx_strand_id
1 'polypeptide(L)'
;MKTKKSKHSDNKINMYYEQEFQLEQDRLNNVDKKKIKEREKRIKQMNKEKSKIEEKFDFDTETVIGMTNKNNQAKRKEIQKQFDKQERIKQKRKRKIKRFLKWTSIICIISGGTAFALVSPIFNIKEINVTGNNIVSSETIVSISELSKEQNIFKFFNKKVVENVKSNPYVETAKVKRKLPNKVEIQVEERERTFNIEFMNGYAYINNQGYILEISQEKLDLPVIQGAKTSEEKIVPGNRLDKEDLEKLETAITITKIWKNNEIEQKITSIDITDRLEYTMYVEEEKQKIYLGNDTNLNNKILWVQAIMKDNKGIEGEIYVNGDLNDKFKPRFKQKV
;
A
#
# COMPACT_ATOMS: atom_id res chain seq x y z
N MET A 1 -42.22 57.71 -31.87
CA MET A 1 -41.25 58.20 -30.86
C MET A 1 -39.85 57.70 -31.23
N LYS A 2 -38.90 58.61 -31.48
CA LYS A 2 -37.47 58.29 -31.63
C LYS A 2 -36.84 58.21 -30.24
N THR A 3 -36.05 57.19 -29.96
CA THR A 3 -35.02 57.23 -28.91
C THR A 3 -33.73 56.56 -29.39
N LYS A 4 -32.67 57.37 -29.39
CA LYS A 4 -31.24 57.04 -29.59
C LYS A 4 -30.65 56.55 -28.27
N LYS A 5 -29.80 55.51 -28.31
CA LYS A 5 -28.51 55.26 -27.62
C LYS A 5 -28.22 53.74 -27.70
N SER A 6 -27.00 53.22 -27.82
CA SER A 6 -25.67 53.78 -27.60
C SER A 6 -24.68 53.23 -28.64
N LYS A 7 -23.79 54.10 -29.16
CA LYS A 7 -22.76 53.79 -30.18
C LYS A 7 -21.33 53.93 -29.61
N HIS A 8 -21.15 53.67 -28.31
CA HIS A 8 -19.92 54.07 -27.59
C HIS A 8 -19.01 52.92 -27.12
N SER A 9 -19.41 51.65 -27.22
CA SER A 9 -18.55 50.49 -26.86
C SER A 9 -17.70 49.98 -28.02
N ASP A 10 -18.22 49.99 -29.25
CA ASP A 10 -17.56 49.31 -30.37
C ASP A 10 -16.34 50.07 -30.90
N ASN A 11 -16.31 51.39 -30.73
CA ASN A 11 -15.19 52.23 -31.20
C ASN A 11 -13.93 52.14 -30.32
N LYS A 12 -14.07 51.76 -29.04
CA LYS A 12 -12.92 51.55 -28.14
C LYS A 12 -12.28 50.18 -28.34
N ILE A 13 -13.09 49.17 -28.65
CA ILE A 13 -12.61 47.82 -28.94
C ILE A 13 -11.83 47.82 -30.25
N ASN A 14 -12.33 48.51 -31.28
CA ASN A 14 -11.66 48.58 -32.59
C ASN A 14 -10.31 49.33 -32.53
N MET A 15 -10.22 50.44 -31.77
CA MET A 15 -8.95 51.15 -31.56
C MET A 15 -7.91 50.30 -30.82
N TYR A 16 -8.32 49.41 -29.90
CA TYR A 16 -7.39 48.57 -29.16
C TYR A 16 -6.77 47.48 -30.04
N TYR A 17 -7.57 46.89 -30.95
CA TYR A 17 -7.09 45.90 -31.91
C TYR A 17 -6.18 46.50 -32.99
N GLU A 18 -6.47 47.72 -33.48
CA GLU A 18 -5.58 48.42 -34.42
C GLU A 18 -4.22 48.78 -33.79
N GLN A 19 -4.22 49.13 -32.51
CA GLN A 19 -3.00 49.49 -31.78
C GLN A 19 -2.11 48.27 -31.47
N GLU A 20 -2.71 47.13 -31.09
CA GLU A 20 -2.02 45.84 -30.94
C GLU A 20 -1.45 45.35 -32.29
N PHE A 21 -2.19 45.48 -33.38
CA PHE A 21 -1.74 45.07 -34.72
C PHE A 21 -0.54 45.91 -35.22
N GLN A 22 -0.57 47.23 -35.00
CA GLN A 22 0.57 48.12 -35.29
C GLN A 22 1.80 47.75 -34.45
N LEU A 23 1.63 47.47 -33.15
CA LEU A 23 2.71 47.03 -32.26
C LEU A 23 3.30 45.68 -32.68
N GLU A 24 2.50 44.78 -33.23
CA GLU A 24 2.95 43.48 -33.72
C GLU A 24 3.70 43.59 -35.05
N GLN A 25 3.23 44.46 -35.96
CA GLN A 25 3.98 44.79 -37.20
C GLN A 25 5.32 45.47 -36.91
N ASP A 26 5.37 46.39 -35.95
CA ASP A 26 6.62 47.05 -35.54
C ASP A 26 7.62 46.08 -34.89
N ARG A 27 7.13 45.08 -34.14
CA ARG A 27 7.97 44.00 -33.61
C ARG A 27 8.53 43.13 -34.72
N LEU A 28 7.70 42.74 -35.70
CA LEU A 28 8.13 41.95 -36.87
C LEU A 28 9.18 42.71 -37.70
N ASN A 29 8.94 44.00 -37.98
CA ASN A 29 9.87 44.86 -38.71
C ASN A 29 11.22 45.05 -37.98
N ASN A 30 11.21 45.15 -36.64
CA ASN A 30 12.44 45.23 -35.86
C ASN A 30 13.21 43.91 -35.81
N VAL A 31 12.51 42.77 -35.79
CA VAL A 31 13.13 41.44 -35.88
C VAL A 31 13.84 41.28 -37.24
N ASP A 32 13.22 41.73 -38.33
CA ASP A 32 13.83 41.63 -39.66
C ASP A 32 14.99 42.60 -39.86
N LYS A 33 14.92 43.84 -39.33
CA LYS A 33 16.09 44.76 -39.29
C LYS A 33 17.26 44.17 -38.50
N LYS A 34 17.00 43.45 -37.41
CA LYS A 34 18.04 42.78 -36.60
C LYS A 34 18.69 41.62 -37.36
N LYS A 35 17.90 40.80 -38.06
CA LYS A 35 18.40 39.71 -38.92
C LYS A 35 19.26 40.23 -40.09
N ILE A 36 18.88 41.36 -40.71
CA ILE A 36 19.65 41.98 -41.79
C ILE A 36 21.02 42.47 -41.26
N LYS A 37 21.05 43.17 -40.11
CA LYS A 37 22.31 43.60 -39.47
C LYS A 37 23.22 42.43 -39.08
N GLU A 38 22.67 41.31 -38.62
CA GLU A 38 23.48 40.10 -38.36
C GLU A 38 24.05 39.47 -39.63
N ARG A 39 23.28 39.47 -40.73
CA ARG A 39 23.73 38.95 -42.03
C ARG A 39 24.87 39.80 -42.59
N GLU A 40 24.78 41.12 -42.52
CA GLU A 40 25.86 42.04 -42.94
C GLU A 40 27.14 41.84 -42.11
N LYS A 41 27.02 41.63 -40.79
CA LYS A 41 28.17 41.32 -39.93
C LYS A 41 28.85 40.00 -40.34
N ARG A 42 28.07 38.96 -40.66
CA ARG A 42 28.62 37.67 -41.15
C ARG A 42 29.34 37.82 -42.50
N ILE A 43 28.78 38.59 -43.43
CA ILE A 43 29.40 38.86 -44.74
C ILE A 43 30.73 39.63 -44.57
N LYS A 44 30.77 40.65 -43.71
CA LYS A 44 32.02 41.37 -43.41
C LYS A 44 33.08 40.47 -42.76
N GLN A 45 32.66 39.55 -41.89
CA GLN A 45 33.56 38.59 -41.25
C GLN A 45 34.11 37.55 -42.25
N MET A 46 33.25 37.03 -43.14
CA MET A 46 33.67 36.15 -44.23
C MET A 46 34.66 36.83 -45.19
N ASN A 47 34.41 38.09 -45.60
CA ASN A 47 35.31 38.80 -46.49
C ASN A 47 36.67 39.10 -45.84
N LYS A 48 36.69 39.38 -44.53
CA LYS A 48 37.94 39.56 -43.76
C LYS A 48 38.73 38.27 -43.58
N GLU A 49 38.06 37.11 -43.51
CA GLU A 49 38.73 35.80 -43.52
C GLU A 49 39.24 35.46 -44.93
N LYS A 50 38.49 35.81 -45.98
CA LYS A 50 38.89 35.59 -47.37
C LYS A 50 40.14 36.41 -47.74
N SER A 51 40.20 37.68 -47.33
CA SER A 51 41.38 38.53 -47.55
C SER A 51 42.63 38.04 -46.79
N LYS A 52 42.46 37.44 -45.60
CA LYS A 52 43.55 36.80 -44.85
C LYS A 52 44.05 35.49 -45.47
N ILE A 53 43.22 34.83 -46.28
CA ILE A 53 43.59 33.60 -47.01
C ILE A 53 44.32 33.96 -48.31
N GLU A 54 43.91 35.04 -48.99
CA GLU A 54 44.58 35.54 -50.20
C GLU A 54 45.97 36.16 -49.93
N GLU A 55 46.20 36.76 -48.75
CA GLU A 55 47.54 37.24 -48.32
C GLU A 55 48.53 36.13 -47.92
N LYS A 56 48.13 34.86 -48.01
CA LYS A 56 48.97 33.70 -47.64
C LYS A 56 49.31 32.79 -48.83
N PHE A 57 49.44 33.37 -50.01
CA PHE A 57 49.95 32.68 -51.19
C PHE A 57 51.48 32.63 -51.14
N ASP A 58 52.01 31.52 -50.64
CA ASP A 58 53.44 31.25 -50.52
C ASP A 58 53.97 30.68 -51.85
N PHE A 59 54.76 31.47 -52.56
CA PHE A 59 55.35 31.12 -53.87
C PHE A 59 56.37 29.95 -53.78
N ASP A 60 56.83 29.57 -52.57
CA ASP A 60 57.90 28.58 -52.38
C ASP A 60 57.43 27.11 -52.46
N THR A 61 56.18 26.84 -52.85
CA THR A 61 55.65 25.47 -53.02
C THR A 61 55.25 25.12 -54.44
N GLU A 62 55.97 25.68 -55.41
CA GLU A 62 55.95 25.17 -56.77
C GLU A 62 56.44 23.71 -56.78
N THR A 63 55.51 22.79 -57.00
CA THR A 63 55.82 21.37 -57.14
C THR A 63 56.29 21.17 -58.58
N VAL A 64 57.60 21.24 -58.82
CA VAL A 64 58.18 20.71 -60.05
C VAL A 64 57.89 19.21 -60.08
N ILE A 65 57.11 18.79 -61.09
CA ILE A 65 56.73 17.41 -61.37
C ILE A 65 58.02 16.61 -61.60
N GLY A 66 58.39 15.70 -60.69
CA GLY A 66 59.45 14.72 -61.02
C GLY A 66 60.18 13.98 -59.90
N MET A 67 60.16 14.41 -58.63
CA MET A 67 60.85 13.68 -57.56
C MET A 67 60.03 13.60 -56.28
N THR A 68 59.38 12.47 -56.03
CA THR A 68 58.84 12.17 -54.70
C THR A 68 59.98 11.87 -53.74
N ASN A 69 60.40 12.90 -53.01
CA ASN A 69 61.38 12.80 -51.94
C ASN A 69 60.85 11.89 -50.81
N LYS A 70 61.49 10.73 -50.58
CA LYS A 70 61.11 9.75 -49.53
C LYS A 70 60.99 10.39 -48.14
N ASN A 71 61.76 11.44 -47.85
CA ASN A 71 61.67 12.20 -46.60
C ASN A 71 60.36 12.98 -46.44
N ASN A 72 59.77 13.47 -47.53
CA ASN A 72 58.49 14.19 -47.49
C ASN A 72 57.31 13.23 -47.28
N GLN A 73 57.40 11.98 -47.75
CA GLN A 73 56.40 10.95 -47.47
C GLN A 73 56.45 10.48 -46.01
N ALA A 74 57.63 10.34 -45.40
CA ALA A 74 57.78 10.01 -43.97
C ALA A 74 57.23 11.13 -43.07
N LYS A 75 57.57 12.39 -43.37
CA LYS A 75 57.08 13.58 -42.64
C LYS A 75 55.56 13.74 -42.78
N ARG A 76 55.00 13.51 -43.97
CA ARG A 76 53.54 13.44 -44.20
C ARG A 76 52.87 12.31 -43.40
N LYS A 77 53.49 11.12 -43.31
CA LYS A 77 52.97 9.99 -42.50
C LYS A 77 52.99 10.30 -41.00
N GLU A 78 54.00 11.02 -40.50
CA GLU A 78 54.04 11.46 -39.10
C GLU A 78 52.99 12.52 -38.79
N ILE A 79 52.84 13.52 -39.67
CA ILE A 79 51.79 14.54 -39.56
C ILE A 79 50.41 13.87 -39.57
N GLN A 80 50.16 12.93 -40.48
CA GLN A 80 48.91 12.16 -40.52
C GLN A 80 48.69 11.36 -39.23
N LYS A 81 49.72 10.67 -38.70
CA LYS A 81 49.63 9.96 -37.41
C LYS A 81 49.32 10.90 -36.24
N GLN A 82 49.89 12.12 -36.22
CA GLN A 82 49.59 13.11 -35.19
C GLN A 82 48.17 13.67 -35.31
N PHE A 83 47.70 13.96 -36.53
CA PHE A 83 46.32 14.35 -36.81
C PHE A 83 45.34 13.24 -36.40
N ASP A 84 45.60 11.99 -36.78
CA ASP A 84 44.77 10.83 -36.40
C ASP A 84 44.74 10.63 -34.87
N LYS A 85 45.87 10.86 -34.17
CA LYS A 85 45.94 10.80 -32.70
C LYS A 85 45.11 11.92 -32.07
N GLN A 86 45.20 13.15 -32.58
CA GLN A 86 44.37 14.27 -32.12
C GLN A 86 42.89 14.07 -32.43
N GLU A 87 42.53 13.53 -33.59
CA GLU A 87 41.16 13.18 -33.94
C GLU A 87 40.62 12.06 -33.05
N ARG A 88 41.40 11.01 -32.77
CA ARG A 88 41.02 9.95 -31.81
C ARG A 88 40.77 10.51 -30.42
N ILE A 89 41.56 11.48 -29.95
CA ILE A 89 41.34 12.16 -28.65
C ILE A 89 40.05 13.01 -28.71
N LYS A 90 39.84 13.80 -29.78
CA LYS A 90 38.61 14.58 -29.98
C LYS A 90 37.37 13.67 -30.07
N GLN A 91 37.45 12.54 -30.78
CA GLN A 91 36.39 11.55 -30.89
C GLN A 91 36.13 10.85 -29.54
N LYS A 92 37.17 10.49 -28.79
CA LYS A 92 37.02 9.97 -27.41
C LYS A 92 36.36 10.99 -26.49
N ARG A 93 36.74 12.27 -26.56
CA ARG A 93 36.12 13.37 -25.80
C ARG A 93 34.66 13.59 -26.21
N LYS A 94 34.36 13.63 -27.52
CA LYS A 94 32.99 13.70 -28.06
C LYS A 94 32.14 12.51 -27.61
N ARG A 95 32.68 11.28 -27.61
CA ARG A 95 31.97 10.08 -27.10
C ARG A 95 31.70 10.18 -25.60
N LYS A 96 32.66 10.67 -24.80
CA LYS A 96 32.46 10.93 -23.36
C LYS A 96 31.41 12.00 -23.12
N ILE A 97 31.43 13.12 -23.86
CA ILE A 97 30.43 14.19 -23.78
C ILE A 97 29.05 13.68 -24.20
N LYS A 98 28.94 12.94 -25.31
CA LYS A 98 27.66 12.35 -25.75
C LYS A 98 27.11 11.36 -24.72
N ARG A 99 27.96 10.53 -24.09
CA ARG A 99 27.56 9.65 -22.98
C ARG A 99 27.08 10.46 -21.78
N PHE A 100 27.83 11.48 -21.38
CA PHE A 100 27.44 12.38 -20.30
C PHE A 100 26.08 13.04 -20.60
N LEU A 101 25.92 13.64 -21.78
CA LEU A 101 24.68 14.30 -22.20
C LEU A 101 23.49 13.35 -22.23
N LYS A 102 23.71 12.09 -22.66
CA LYS A 102 22.69 11.04 -22.61
C LYS A 102 22.26 10.76 -21.17
N TRP A 103 23.20 10.56 -20.25
CA TRP A 103 22.90 10.29 -18.85
C TRP A 103 22.25 11.50 -18.16
N THR A 104 22.74 12.71 -18.38
CA THR A 104 22.12 13.93 -17.83
C THR A 104 20.72 14.14 -18.38
N SER A 105 20.48 13.91 -19.67
CA SER A 105 19.14 14.00 -20.24
C SER A 105 18.19 12.98 -19.61
N ILE A 106 18.63 11.74 -19.37
CA ILE A 106 17.82 10.72 -18.70
C ILE A 106 17.48 11.16 -17.28
N ILE A 107 18.47 11.67 -16.53
CA ILE A 107 18.26 12.17 -15.17
C ILE A 107 17.26 13.34 -15.16
N CYS A 108 17.38 14.31 -16.07
CA CYS A 108 16.44 15.43 -16.17
C CYS A 108 15.01 14.99 -16.49
N ILE A 109 14.84 13.96 -17.32
CA ILE A 109 13.52 13.42 -17.64
C ILE A 109 12.93 12.70 -16.42
N ILE A 110 13.74 11.91 -15.71
CA ILE A 110 13.29 11.21 -14.50
C ILE A 110 12.93 12.21 -13.40
N SER A 111 13.78 13.21 -13.15
CA SER A 111 13.53 14.23 -12.13
C SER A 111 12.30 15.07 -12.46
N GLY A 112 12.16 15.52 -13.71
CA GLY A 112 10.97 16.24 -14.17
C GLY A 112 9.69 15.40 -14.05
N GLY A 113 9.74 14.13 -14.47
CA GLY A 113 8.61 13.19 -14.33
C GLY A 113 8.22 12.94 -12.88
N THR A 114 9.21 12.82 -11.99
CA THR A 114 8.99 12.62 -10.55
C THR A 114 8.37 13.87 -9.92
N ALA A 115 8.90 15.06 -10.23
CA ALA A 115 8.33 16.33 -9.77
C ALA A 115 6.89 16.51 -10.26
N PHE A 116 6.61 16.18 -11.53
CA PHE A 116 5.26 16.18 -12.07
C PHE A 116 4.35 15.20 -11.32
N ALA A 117 4.78 13.97 -11.07
CA ALA A 117 3.99 12.97 -10.34
C ALA A 117 3.66 13.41 -8.91
N LEU A 118 4.62 14.03 -8.20
CA LEU A 118 4.47 14.45 -6.81
C LEU A 118 3.64 15.74 -6.61
N VAL A 119 3.55 16.59 -7.64
CA VAL A 119 2.92 17.92 -7.53
C VAL A 119 1.62 18.02 -8.34
N SER A 120 1.47 17.21 -9.39
CA SER A 120 0.30 17.30 -10.28
C SER A 120 -1.00 16.91 -9.55
N PRO A 121 -2.05 17.75 -9.63
CA PRO A 121 -3.38 17.44 -9.08
C PRO A 121 -4.05 16.22 -9.71
N ILE A 122 -3.59 15.76 -10.88
CA ILE A 122 -4.10 14.56 -11.54
C ILE A 122 -3.92 13.31 -10.66
N PHE A 123 -2.86 13.31 -9.83
CA PHE A 123 -2.53 12.24 -8.90
C PHE A 123 -3.09 12.45 -7.48
N ASN A 124 -3.94 13.45 -7.28
CA ASN A 124 -4.65 13.62 -6.02
C ASN A 124 -5.70 12.52 -5.86
N ILE A 125 -5.80 11.97 -4.65
CA ILE A 125 -6.76 10.92 -4.31
C ILE A 125 -8.18 11.51 -4.39
N LYS A 126 -9.01 10.95 -5.28
CA LYS A 126 -10.43 11.28 -5.41
C LYS A 126 -11.33 10.26 -4.73
N GLU A 127 -10.91 9.00 -4.74
CA GLU A 127 -11.72 7.86 -4.28
C GLU A 127 -10.86 6.92 -3.44
N ILE A 128 -11.39 6.54 -2.29
CA ILE A 128 -10.80 5.54 -1.40
C ILE A 128 -11.87 4.47 -1.20
N ASN A 129 -11.61 3.27 -1.71
CA ASN A 129 -12.53 2.14 -1.61
C ASN A 129 -12.02 1.18 -0.55
N VAL A 130 -12.89 0.85 0.39
CA VAL A 130 -12.63 -0.14 1.44
C VAL A 130 -13.48 -1.38 1.15
N THR A 131 -12.87 -2.56 1.25
CA THR A 131 -13.55 -3.84 1.02
C THR A 131 -13.09 -4.89 2.03
N GLY A 132 -13.95 -5.87 2.32
CA GLY A 132 -13.66 -6.96 3.26
C GLY A 132 -13.91 -6.58 4.72
N ASN A 133 -14.51 -5.42 4.96
CA ASN A 133 -14.95 -4.97 6.26
C ASN A 133 -16.42 -5.32 6.48
N ASN A 134 -16.76 -5.88 7.64
CA ASN A 134 -18.13 -6.27 8.01
C ASN A 134 -18.53 -5.60 9.33
N ILE A 135 -17.65 -5.63 10.33
CA ILE A 135 -17.83 -5.06 11.67
C ILE A 135 -17.33 -3.62 11.69
N VAL A 136 -16.13 -3.36 11.15
CA VAL A 136 -15.55 -2.01 11.14
C VAL A 136 -16.10 -1.24 9.94
N SER A 137 -16.62 -0.03 10.16
CA SER A 137 -17.13 0.79 9.06
C SER A 137 -16.01 1.23 8.10
N SER A 138 -16.36 1.42 6.83
CA SER A 138 -15.42 1.92 5.83
C SER A 138 -14.90 3.31 6.21
N GLU A 139 -15.75 4.15 6.81
CA GLU A 139 -15.42 5.48 7.31
C GLU A 139 -14.36 5.41 8.42
N THR A 140 -14.53 4.50 9.37
CA THR A 140 -13.54 4.26 10.42
C THR A 140 -12.21 3.81 9.82
N ILE A 141 -12.22 2.87 8.87
CA ILE A 141 -11.00 2.39 8.21
C ILE A 141 -10.30 3.52 7.46
N VAL A 142 -11.03 4.35 6.72
CA VAL A 142 -10.46 5.53 6.05
C VAL A 142 -9.88 6.51 7.07
N SER A 143 -10.58 6.77 8.18
CA SER A 143 -10.11 7.67 9.23
C SER A 143 -8.80 7.19 9.86
N ILE A 144 -8.73 5.93 10.30
CA ILE A 144 -7.50 5.37 10.91
C ILE A 144 -6.37 5.23 9.88
N SER A 145 -6.69 5.07 8.58
CA SER A 145 -5.68 4.97 7.52
C SER A 145 -4.85 6.26 7.35
N GLU A 146 -5.31 7.39 7.90
CA GLU A 146 -4.76 8.74 7.73
C GLU A 146 -4.71 9.20 6.26
N LEU A 147 -5.43 8.52 5.36
CA LEU A 147 -5.54 8.95 3.97
C LEU A 147 -6.59 10.04 3.85
N SER A 148 -6.22 11.13 3.18
CA SER A 148 -7.14 12.23 2.89
C SER A 148 -7.45 12.30 1.40
N LYS A 149 -8.69 12.66 1.07
CA LYS A 149 -9.01 13.13 -0.29
C LYS A 149 -8.16 14.36 -0.60
N GLU A 150 -7.87 14.58 -1.87
CA GLU A 150 -7.00 15.66 -2.36
C GLU A 150 -5.50 15.56 -1.98
N GLN A 151 -5.10 14.56 -1.18
CA GLN A 151 -3.69 14.25 -0.98
C GLN A 151 -3.11 13.58 -2.23
N ASN A 152 -1.87 13.90 -2.60
CA ASN A 152 -1.18 13.24 -3.71
C ASN A 152 -0.87 11.76 -3.37
N ILE A 153 -1.25 10.84 -4.27
CA ILE A 153 -1.18 9.37 -4.06
C ILE A 153 0.25 8.84 -3.86
N PHE A 154 1.27 9.57 -4.29
CA PHE A 154 2.67 9.19 -4.14
C PHE A 154 3.31 9.71 -2.85
N LYS A 155 2.62 10.58 -2.09
CA LYS A 155 3.16 11.20 -0.86
C LYS A 155 3.01 10.36 0.41
N PHE A 156 2.21 9.31 0.41
CA PHE A 156 2.10 8.40 1.55
C PHE A 156 2.91 7.12 1.33
N PHE A 157 3.11 6.34 2.39
CA PHE A 157 3.72 5.01 2.31
C PHE A 157 2.67 3.94 2.60
N ASN A 158 2.48 2.99 1.68
CA ASN A 158 1.49 1.92 1.87
C ASN A 158 1.70 1.15 3.17
N LYS A 159 2.97 0.95 3.58
CA LYS A 159 3.31 0.25 4.83
C LYS A 159 2.73 0.95 6.06
N LYS A 160 2.88 2.28 6.15
CA LYS A 160 2.33 3.08 7.25
C LYS A 160 0.80 3.00 7.28
N VAL A 161 0.15 3.09 6.11
CA VAL A 161 -1.31 2.95 6.00
C VAL A 161 -1.77 1.58 6.50
N VAL A 162 -1.07 0.51 6.12
CA VAL A 162 -1.35 -0.85 6.62
C VAL A 162 -1.17 -0.92 8.13
N GLU A 163 -0.07 -0.40 8.68
CA GLU A 163 0.18 -0.38 10.13
C GLU A 163 -0.92 0.36 10.89
N ASN A 164 -1.34 1.53 10.41
CA ASN A 164 -2.42 2.30 11.03
C ASN A 164 -3.76 1.56 10.95
N VAL A 165 -4.10 0.95 9.82
CA VAL A 165 -5.36 0.19 9.69
C VAL A 165 -5.35 -1.04 10.61
N LYS A 166 -4.21 -1.71 10.75
CA LYS A 166 -4.03 -2.85 11.66
C LYS A 166 -3.98 -2.48 13.14
N SER A 167 -3.96 -1.18 13.48
CA SER A 167 -4.08 -0.76 14.88
C SER A 167 -5.48 -0.98 15.43
N ASN A 168 -6.49 -1.15 14.56
CA ASN A 168 -7.81 -1.57 15.00
C ASN A 168 -7.79 -3.08 15.35
N PRO A 169 -8.21 -3.47 16.58
CA PRO A 169 -8.18 -4.86 17.03
C PRO A 169 -8.94 -5.83 16.13
N TYR A 170 -9.99 -5.37 15.44
CA TYR A 170 -10.75 -6.19 14.51
C TYR A 170 -10.01 -6.53 13.23
N VAL A 171 -8.93 -5.83 12.86
CA VAL A 171 -8.25 -6.05 11.57
C VAL A 171 -7.11 -7.06 11.71
N GLU A 172 -7.25 -8.24 11.10
CA GLU A 172 -6.19 -9.26 11.04
C GLU A 172 -5.14 -8.93 9.98
N THR A 173 -5.58 -8.65 8.77
CA THR A 173 -4.71 -8.27 7.65
C THR A 173 -5.26 -7.06 6.90
N ALA A 174 -4.36 -6.27 6.33
CA ALA A 174 -4.72 -5.14 5.48
C ALA A 174 -3.78 -5.06 4.27
N LYS A 175 -4.33 -4.75 3.11
CA LYS A 175 -3.62 -4.60 1.84
C LYS A 175 -4.02 -3.28 1.20
N VAL A 176 -3.03 -2.45 0.87
CA VAL A 176 -3.24 -1.14 0.26
C VAL A 176 -2.70 -1.15 -1.16
N LYS A 177 -3.57 -0.86 -2.14
CA LYS A 177 -3.22 -0.77 -3.57
C LYS A 177 -3.54 0.61 -4.11
N ARG A 178 -2.62 1.15 -4.90
CA ARG A 178 -2.83 2.38 -5.67
C ARG A 178 -3.39 2.03 -7.03
N LYS A 179 -4.51 2.63 -7.37
CA LYS A 179 -5.14 2.53 -8.69
C LYS A 179 -4.97 3.88 -9.37
N LEU A 180 -3.91 3.98 -10.16
CA LEU A 180 -3.55 5.23 -10.83
C LEU A 180 -4.66 5.66 -11.81
N PRO A 181 -4.86 6.98 -12.00
CA PRO A 181 -4.05 8.05 -11.40
C PRO A 181 -4.47 8.46 -9.97
N ASN A 182 -5.70 8.20 -9.53
CA ASN A 182 -6.33 8.95 -8.43
C ASN A 182 -7.18 8.11 -7.44
N LYS A 183 -7.06 6.79 -7.44
CA LYS A 183 -7.84 5.92 -6.54
C LYS A 183 -6.95 5.09 -5.62
N VAL A 184 -7.42 4.84 -4.40
CA VAL A 184 -6.76 3.93 -3.45
C VAL A 184 -7.75 2.84 -3.03
N GLU A 185 -7.31 1.60 -3.05
CA GLU A 185 -8.07 0.45 -2.55
C GLU A 185 -7.43 -0.06 -1.26
N ILE A 186 -8.24 -0.18 -0.21
CA ILE A 186 -7.87 -0.79 1.07
C ILE A 186 -8.71 -2.07 1.22
N GLN A 187 -8.04 -3.22 1.17
CA GLN A 187 -8.66 -4.50 1.42
C GLN A 187 -8.30 -4.93 2.84
N VAL A 188 -9.29 -5.22 3.66
CA VAL A 188 -9.09 -5.71 5.03
C VAL A 188 -9.65 -7.12 5.18
N GLU A 189 -9.09 -7.85 6.13
CA GLU A 189 -9.61 -9.13 6.62
C GLU A 189 -9.83 -8.96 8.11
N GLU A 190 -11.07 -9.13 8.56
CA GLU A 190 -11.45 -8.94 9.95
C GLU A 190 -11.36 -10.23 10.76
N ARG A 191 -10.98 -10.10 12.03
CA ARG A 191 -11.04 -11.17 13.02
C ARG A 191 -12.49 -11.42 13.40
N GLU A 192 -12.87 -12.69 13.38
CA GLU A 192 -14.16 -13.14 13.90
C GLU A 192 -14.15 -13.23 15.43
N ARG A 193 -15.23 -12.77 16.06
CA ARG A 193 -15.47 -12.96 17.50
C ARG A 193 -15.92 -14.41 17.69
N THR A 194 -15.27 -15.15 18.57
CA THR A 194 -15.56 -16.58 18.77
C THR A 194 -15.90 -16.94 20.20
N PHE A 195 -15.41 -16.18 21.17
CA PHE A 195 -15.74 -16.39 22.58
C PHE A 195 -15.91 -15.07 23.33
N ASN A 196 -16.65 -15.15 24.43
CA ASN A 196 -16.68 -14.12 25.47
C ASN A 196 -15.74 -14.55 26.62
N ILE A 197 -15.09 -13.60 27.29
CA ILE A 197 -14.46 -13.78 28.60
C ILE A 197 -15.14 -12.81 29.56
N GLU A 198 -15.56 -13.26 30.74
CA GLU A 198 -16.08 -12.38 31.79
C GLU A 198 -14.98 -11.41 32.25
N PHE A 199 -15.29 -10.11 32.24
CA PHE A 199 -14.33 -9.08 32.62
C PHE A 199 -15.04 -7.92 33.31
N MET A 200 -14.70 -7.69 34.58
CA MET A 200 -15.36 -6.74 35.47
C MET A 200 -16.90 -6.96 35.49
N ASN A 201 -17.68 -5.99 35.01
CA ASN A 201 -19.14 -6.05 34.92
C ASN A 201 -19.65 -6.38 33.50
N GLY A 202 -18.75 -6.72 32.57
CA GLY A 202 -19.09 -7.04 31.18
C GLY A 202 -18.28 -8.21 30.63
N TYR A 203 -17.98 -8.14 29.34
CA TYR A 203 -17.34 -9.19 28.57
C TYR A 203 -16.26 -8.63 27.65
N ALA A 204 -15.13 -9.32 27.60
CA ALA A 204 -14.13 -9.16 26.56
C ALA A 204 -14.39 -10.17 25.44
N TYR A 205 -14.54 -9.68 24.21
CA TYR A 205 -14.72 -10.55 23.04
C TYR A 205 -13.36 -10.94 22.49
N ILE A 206 -13.14 -12.23 22.26
CA ILE A 206 -11.88 -12.75 21.72
C ILE A 206 -12.10 -13.53 20.43
N ASN A 207 -11.04 -13.67 19.63
CA ASN A 207 -11.00 -14.59 18.50
C ASN A 207 -10.29 -15.91 18.85
N ASN A 208 -10.26 -16.85 17.89
CA ASN A 208 -9.57 -18.14 18.03
C ASN A 208 -8.05 -18.03 18.18
N GLN A 209 -7.44 -16.89 17.86
CA GLN A 209 -6.02 -16.66 18.10
C GLN A 209 -5.78 -16.12 19.52
N GLY A 210 -6.83 -15.79 20.27
CA GLY A 210 -6.77 -15.20 21.61
C GLY A 210 -6.50 -13.69 21.61
N TYR A 211 -6.74 -12.98 20.50
CA TYR A 211 -6.75 -11.51 20.50
C TYR A 211 -8.04 -11.00 21.12
N ILE A 212 -7.93 -10.01 22.00
CA ILE A 212 -9.05 -9.27 22.57
C ILE A 212 -9.45 -8.20 21.56
N LEU A 213 -10.71 -8.22 21.12
CA LEU A 213 -11.19 -7.36 20.03
C LEU A 213 -11.94 -6.14 20.56
N GLU A 214 -12.76 -6.33 21.60
CA GLU A 214 -13.64 -5.32 22.16
C GLU A 214 -14.00 -5.71 23.59
N ILE A 215 -14.32 -4.70 24.41
CA ILE A 215 -14.89 -4.89 25.74
C ILE A 215 -16.25 -4.19 25.73
N SER A 216 -17.28 -4.91 26.15
CA SER A 216 -18.66 -4.43 26.17
C SER A 216 -19.38 -4.96 27.40
N GLN A 217 -20.43 -4.26 27.83
CA GLN A 217 -21.30 -4.74 28.90
C GLN A 217 -22.23 -5.87 28.40
N GLU A 218 -22.44 -5.96 27.09
CA GLU A 218 -23.34 -6.93 26.50
C GLU A 218 -22.65 -8.28 26.27
N LYS A 219 -23.37 -9.36 26.57
CA LYS A 219 -22.93 -10.72 26.23
C LYS A 219 -23.34 -11.04 24.79
N LEU A 220 -22.40 -11.49 23.96
CA LEU A 220 -22.74 -12.05 22.64
C LEU A 220 -23.25 -13.48 22.78
N ASP A 221 -24.05 -13.93 21.81
CA ASP A 221 -24.49 -15.33 21.67
C ASP A 221 -23.33 -16.23 21.18
N LEU A 222 -22.28 -16.29 22.00
CA LEU A 222 -21.04 -17.04 21.84
C LEU A 222 -20.67 -17.69 23.18
N PRO A 223 -19.95 -18.82 23.20
CA PRO A 223 -19.57 -19.46 24.45
C PRO A 223 -18.70 -18.55 25.33
N VAL A 224 -18.93 -18.61 26.64
CA VAL A 224 -18.12 -17.90 27.64
C VAL A 224 -16.96 -18.79 28.08
N ILE A 225 -15.73 -18.31 27.94
CA ILE A 225 -14.54 -18.94 28.52
C ILE A 225 -14.42 -18.50 29.99
N GLN A 226 -14.42 -19.47 30.89
CA GLN A 226 -14.29 -19.28 32.33
C GLN A 226 -12.93 -19.78 32.81
N GLY A 227 -12.40 -19.22 33.90
CA GLY A 227 -11.14 -19.68 34.48
C GLY A 227 -9.86 -19.21 33.77
N ALA A 228 -9.97 -18.22 32.87
CA ALA A 228 -8.80 -17.55 32.29
C ALA A 228 -8.00 -16.84 33.38
N LYS A 229 -6.67 -16.95 33.32
CA LYS A 229 -5.73 -16.36 34.29
C LYS A 229 -4.98 -15.12 33.79
N THR A 230 -5.18 -14.75 32.53
CA THR A 230 -4.64 -13.53 31.94
C THR A 230 -5.04 -12.36 32.82
N SER A 231 -4.05 -11.61 33.31
CA SER A 231 -4.28 -10.53 34.28
C SER A 231 -5.23 -9.48 33.74
N GLU A 232 -6.11 -8.94 34.58
CA GLU A 232 -7.10 -7.93 34.19
C GLU A 232 -6.49 -6.73 33.44
N GLU A 233 -5.31 -6.28 33.85
CA GLU A 233 -4.57 -5.17 33.20
C GLU A 233 -4.20 -5.44 31.74
N LYS A 234 -4.11 -6.72 31.34
CA LYS A 234 -3.78 -7.14 29.98
C LYS A 234 -5.02 -7.35 29.12
N ILE A 235 -6.21 -7.43 29.72
CA ILE A 235 -7.49 -7.53 29.01
C ILE A 235 -7.83 -6.16 28.43
N VAL A 236 -7.16 -5.83 27.33
CA VAL A 236 -7.31 -4.56 26.58
C VAL A 236 -7.47 -4.89 25.10
N PRO A 237 -8.37 -4.22 24.36
CA PRO A 237 -8.51 -4.43 22.92
C PRO A 237 -7.18 -4.26 22.18
N GLY A 238 -6.87 -5.23 21.31
CA GLY A 238 -5.61 -5.32 20.55
C GLY A 238 -4.55 -6.20 21.22
N ASN A 239 -4.63 -6.41 22.54
CA ASN A 239 -3.76 -7.36 23.24
C ASN A 239 -4.17 -8.81 22.95
N ARG A 240 -3.28 -9.72 23.32
CA ARG A 240 -3.48 -11.16 23.24
C ARG A 240 -3.46 -11.77 24.64
N LEU A 241 -4.22 -12.83 24.85
CA LEU A 241 -4.18 -13.62 26.08
C LEU A 241 -2.77 -14.14 26.37
N ASP A 242 -2.51 -14.40 27.65
CA ASP A 242 -1.24 -14.97 28.10
C ASP A 242 -1.07 -16.42 27.61
N LYS A 243 0.20 -16.85 27.47
CA LYS A 243 0.55 -18.15 26.88
C LYS A 243 -0.16 -19.34 27.55
N GLU A 244 -0.31 -19.31 28.88
CA GLU A 244 -0.97 -20.39 29.61
C GLU A 244 -2.43 -20.57 29.17
N ASP A 245 -3.16 -19.45 29.00
CA ASP A 245 -4.55 -19.47 28.56
C ASP A 245 -4.68 -19.74 27.07
N LEU A 246 -3.72 -19.32 26.25
CA LEU A 246 -3.70 -19.66 24.82
C LEU A 246 -3.65 -21.17 24.61
N GLU A 247 -2.78 -21.88 25.34
CA GLU A 247 -2.69 -23.35 25.25
C GLU A 247 -4.00 -24.03 25.68
N LYS A 248 -4.69 -23.48 26.68
CA LYS A 248 -6.00 -23.98 27.13
C LYS A 248 -7.13 -23.66 26.15
N LEU A 249 -7.08 -22.48 25.54
CA LEU A 249 -8.04 -22.02 24.54
C LEU A 249 -8.01 -22.90 23.29
N GLU A 250 -6.84 -23.42 22.89
CA GLU A 250 -6.74 -24.37 21.77
C GLU A 250 -7.61 -25.63 22.00
N THR A 251 -7.66 -26.14 23.22
CA THR A 251 -8.56 -27.24 23.59
C THR A 251 -10.03 -26.82 23.50
N ALA A 252 -10.39 -25.63 24.01
CA ALA A 252 -11.76 -25.10 23.90
C ALA A 252 -12.21 -24.89 22.44
N ILE A 253 -11.31 -24.41 21.57
CA ILE A 253 -11.56 -24.30 20.12
C ILE A 253 -11.79 -25.69 19.50
N THR A 254 -11.01 -26.68 19.92
CA THR A 254 -11.16 -28.05 19.44
C THR A 254 -12.52 -28.63 19.87
N ILE A 255 -12.89 -28.44 21.14
CA ILE A 255 -14.18 -28.84 21.69
C ILE A 255 -15.34 -28.23 20.88
N THR A 256 -15.35 -26.91 20.68
CA THR A 256 -16.41 -26.22 19.90
C THR A 256 -16.46 -26.66 18.45
N LYS A 257 -15.31 -26.91 17.83
CA LYS A 257 -15.23 -27.44 16.46
C LYS A 257 -15.84 -28.84 16.37
N ILE A 258 -15.49 -29.74 17.28
CA ILE A 258 -16.05 -31.10 17.33
C ILE A 258 -17.55 -31.04 17.58
N TRP A 259 -17.99 -30.19 18.51
CA TRP A 259 -19.41 -29.98 18.80
C TRP A 259 -20.21 -29.59 17.56
N LYS A 260 -19.71 -28.58 16.82
CA LYS A 260 -20.32 -28.12 15.58
C LYS A 260 -20.30 -29.18 14.49
N ASN A 261 -19.19 -29.90 14.33
CA ASN A 261 -19.04 -30.93 13.29
C ASN A 261 -19.93 -32.16 13.51
N ASN A 262 -20.31 -32.45 14.75
CA ASN A 262 -21.26 -33.51 15.08
C ASN A 262 -22.72 -33.02 15.09
N GLU A 263 -22.98 -31.80 14.61
CA GLU A 263 -24.31 -31.22 14.42
C GLU A 263 -25.16 -31.28 15.70
N ILE A 264 -24.54 -31.10 16.86
CA ILE A 264 -25.25 -31.04 18.14
C ILE A 264 -26.09 -29.75 18.15
N GLU A 265 -27.42 -29.90 18.25
CA GLU A 265 -28.40 -28.81 18.12
C GLU A 265 -28.19 -27.73 19.19
N GLN A 266 -27.97 -28.15 20.43
CA GLN A 266 -27.84 -27.27 21.58
C GLN A 266 -26.52 -26.50 21.55
N LYS A 267 -26.55 -25.23 21.95
CA LYS A 267 -25.34 -24.40 22.00
C LYS A 267 -24.56 -24.59 23.29
N ILE A 268 -23.23 -24.68 23.16
CA ILE A 268 -22.34 -24.55 24.32
C ILE A 268 -22.45 -23.12 24.86
N THR A 269 -22.84 -22.99 26.12
CA THR A 269 -23.01 -21.70 26.79
C THR A 269 -21.73 -21.22 27.45
N SER A 270 -21.00 -22.12 28.12
CA SER A 270 -19.68 -21.83 28.67
C SER A 270 -18.74 -23.02 28.61
N ILE A 271 -17.44 -22.73 28.65
CA ILE A 271 -16.35 -23.68 28.76
C ILE A 271 -15.41 -23.18 29.87
N ASP A 272 -15.26 -23.98 30.91
CA ASP A 272 -14.30 -23.73 31.97
C ASP A 272 -12.95 -24.32 31.59
N ILE A 273 -11.94 -23.45 31.57
CA ILE A 273 -10.55 -23.77 31.26
C ILE A 273 -9.62 -23.62 32.47
N THR A 274 -10.16 -23.53 33.69
CA THR A 274 -9.36 -23.30 34.91
C THR A 274 -8.23 -24.33 35.06
N ASP A 275 -8.56 -25.60 34.84
CA ASP A 275 -7.65 -26.74 34.96
C ASP A 275 -7.52 -27.48 33.62
N ARG A 276 -6.27 -27.70 33.18
CA ARG A 276 -5.95 -28.45 31.94
C ARG A 276 -6.31 -29.93 32.04
N LEU A 277 -6.45 -30.46 33.25
CA LEU A 277 -6.82 -31.85 33.48
C LEU A 277 -8.33 -32.05 33.54
N GLU A 278 -9.12 -30.97 33.68
CA GLU A 278 -10.56 -31.03 33.78
C GLU A 278 -11.20 -29.82 33.11
N TYR A 279 -11.48 -29.95 31.81
CA TYR A 279 -12.35 -29.04 31.10
C TYR A 279 -13.80 -29.36 31.44
N THR A 280 -14.59 -28.34 31.76
CA THR A 280 -16.04 -28.50 31.91
C THR A 280 -16.79 -27.60 30.96
N MET A 281 -18.00 -28.01 30.57
CA MET A 281 -18.87 -27.22 29.72
C MET A 281 -20.24 -27.09 30.37
N TYR A 282 -20.98 -26.06 29.96
CA TYR A 282 -22.36 -25.90 30.34
C TYR A 282 -23.23 -25.61 29.12
N VAL A 283 -24.39 -26.27 29.07
CA VAL A 283 -25.43 -26.08 28.06
C VAL A 283 -26.68 -25.59 28.79
N GLU A 284 -26.97 -24.29 28.71
CA GLU A 284 -28.08 -23.65 29.42
C GLU A 284 -29.44 -24.17 28.97
N GLU A 285 -29.61 -24.42 27.66
CA GLU A 285 -30.88 -24.89 27.07
C GLU A 285 -31.38 -26.18 27.75
N GLU A 286 -30.46 -27.06 28.13
CA GLU A 286 -30.77 -28.34 28.80
C GLU A 286 -30.50 -28.29 30.31
N LYS A 287 -29.90 -27.19 30.81
CA LYS A 287 -29.37 -27.04 32.17
C LYS A 287 -28.41 -28.17 32.55
N GLN A 288 -27.51 -28.51 31.64
CA GLN A 288 -26.60 -29.64 31.80
C GLN A 288 -25.15 -29.18 31.92
N LYS A 289 -24.48 -29.63 32.99
CA LYS A 289 -23.04 -29.45 33.17
C LYS A 289 -22.30 -30.71 32.74
N ILE A 290 -21.26 -30.55 31.94
CA ILE A 290 -20.52 -31.65 31.32
C ILE A 290 -19.08 -31.62 31.83
N TYR A 291 -18.63 -32.71 32.45
CA TYR A 291 -17.26 -32.93 32.88
C TYR A 291 -16.52 -33.72 31.80
N LEU A 292 -15.62 -33.06 31.09
CA LEU A 292 -14.90 -33.60 29.92
C LEU A 292 -13.53 -34.18 30.29
N GLY A 293 -12.95 -33.79 31.43
CA GLY A 293 -11.57 -34.15 31.75
C GLY A 293 -10.60 -33.42 30.81
N ASN A 294 -9.45 -34.03 30.56
CA ASN A 294 -8.42 -33.49 29.68
C ASN A 294 -8.74 -33.62 28.18
N ASP A 295 -7.80 -33.18 27.34
CA ASP A 295 -7.86 -33.18 25.87
C ASP A 295 -7.72 -34.56 25.20
N THR A 296 -7.65 -35.65 25.96
CA THR A 296 -7.59 -37.01 25.40
C THR A 296 -8.95 -37.44 24.85
N ASN A 297 -8.95 -38.07 23.67
CA ASN A 297 -10.14 -38.67 23.05
C ASN A 297 -11.38 -37.75 22.96
N LEU A 298 -11.19 -36.43 22.79
CA LEU A 298 -12.28 -35.44 22.80
C LEU A 298 -13.44 -35.79 21.86
N ASN A 299 -13.16 -36.32 20.67
CA ASN A 299 -14.20 -36.78 19.73
C ASN A 299 -15.13 -37.81 20.38
N ASN A 300 -14.56 -38.88 20.96
CA ASN A 300 -15.34 -39.95 21.58
C ASN A 300 -16.10 -39.44 22.81
N LYS A 301 -15.47 -38.58 23.61
CA LYS A 301 -16.12 -37.97 24.78
C LYS A 301 -17.33 -37.12 24.36
N ILE A 302 -17.19 -36.30 23.32
CA ILE A 302 -18.30 -35.46 22.80
C ILE A 302 -19.41 -36.31 22.17
N LEU A 303 -19.09 -37.42 21.48
CA LEU A 303 -20.10 -38.36 21.00
C LEU A 303 -20.90 -39.01 22.14
N TRP A 304 -20.23 -39.37 23.24
CA TRP A 304 -20.92 -39.83 24.45
C TRP A 304 -21.82 -38.76 25.06
N VAL A 305 -21.33 -37.52 25.12
CA VAL A 305 -22.13 -36.37 25.57
C VAL A 305 -23.38 -36.23 24.71
N GLN A 306 -23.25 -36.26 23.37
CA GLN A 306 -24.39 -36.17 22.46
C GLN A 306 -25.42 -37.28 22.70
N ALA A 307 -24.97 -38.53 22.84
CA ALA A 307 -25.85 -39.66 23.13
C ALA A 307 -26.58 -39.49 24.47
N ILE A 308 -25.85 -39.12 25.53
CA ILE A 308 -26.41 -38.92 26.87
C ILE A 308 -27.38 -37.73 26.90
N MET A 309 -27.04 -36.60 26.27
CA MET A 309 -27.91 -35.43 26.17
C MET A 309 -29.23 -35.78 25.47
N LYS A 310 -29.15 -36.55 24.38
CA LYS A 310 -30.34 -36.98 23.63
C LYS A 310 -31.30 -37.82 24.49
N ASP A 311 -30.77 -38.75 25.29
CA ASP A 311 -31.57 -39.60 26.16
C ASP A 311 -32.14 -38.85 27.39
N ASN A 312 -31.53 -37.72 27.76
CA ASN A 312 -31.88 -36.92 28.94
C ASN A 312 -32.33 -35.50 28.58
N LYS A 313 -32.96 -35.32 27.41
CA LYS A 313 -33.42 -34.02 26.92
C LYS A 313 -34.44 -33.39 27.88
N GLY A 314 -34.23 -32.13 28.25
CA GLY A 314 -35.04 -31.37 29.19
C GLY A 314 -34.81 -31.72 30.66
N ILE A 315 -33.86 -32.61 30.97
CA ILE A 315 -33.55 -33.02 32.34
C ILE A 315 -32.28 -32.32 32.82
N GLU A 316 -32.44 -31.48 33.84
CA GLU A 316 -31.32 -30.81 34.51
C GLU A 316 -30.41 -31.84 35.21
N GLY A 317 -29.10 -31.70 35.03
CA GLY A 317 -28.15 -32.63 35.63
C GLY A 317 -26.72 -32.48 35.15
N GLU A 318 -25.94 -33.51 35.44
CA GLU A 318 -24.50 -33.54 35.18
C GLU A 318 -24.13 -34.75 34.33
N ILE A 319 -23.33 -34.52 33.29
CA ILE A 319 -22.78 -35.56 32.41
C ILE A 319 -21.30 -35.74 32.75
N TYR A 320 -20.91 -36.97 33.06
CA TYR A 320 -19.53 -37.32 33.39
C TYR A 320 -18.94 -38.15 32.26
N VAL A 321 -18.00 -37.57 31.51
CA VAL A 321 -17.20 -38.22 30.45
C VAL A 321 -15.69 -38.00 30.64
N ASN A 322 -15.28 -37.59 31.85
CA ASN A 322 -13.93 -37.16 32.19
C ASN A 322 -12.93 -38.29 32.49
N GLY A 323 -13.37 -39.55 32.54
CA GLY A 323 -12.48 -40.70 32.74
C GLY A 323 -11.95 -41.31 31.45
N ASP A 324 -11.09 -42.32 31.59
CA ASP A 324 -10.53 -43.07 30.47
C ASP A 324 -11.57 -44.03 29.86
N LEU A 325 -12.05 -43.70 28.66
CA LEU A 325 -13.05 -44.49 27.92
C LEU A 325 -12.53 -45.87 27.47
N ASN A 326 -11.22 -46.11 27.51
CA ASN A 326 -10.64 -47.41 27.19
C ASN A 326 -10.49 -48.32 28.42
N ASP A 327 -10.75 -47.82 29.62
CA ASP A 327 -10.72 -48.58 30.88
C ASP A 327 -12.15 -48.81 31.41
N LYS A 328 -12.29 -49.25 32.67
CA LYS A 328 -13.56 -49.53 33.36
C LYS A 328 -14.45 -48.29 33.57
N PHE A 329 -14.03 -47.10 33.17
CA PHE A 329 -14.85 -45.89 33.32
C PHE A 329 -16.06 -45.96 32.40
N LYS A 330 -17.24 -45.68 32.95
CA LYS A 330 -18.49 -45.62 32.18
C LYS A 330 -19.03 -44.19 32.21
N PRO A 331 -19.17 -43.56 31.02
CA PRO A 331 -19.97 -42.35 30.87
C PRO A 331 -21.32 -42.46 31.55
N ARG A 332 -21.74 -41.42 32.26
CA ARG A 332 -23.00 -41.45 33.02
C ARG A 332 -23.63 -40.07 33.14
N PHE A 333 -24.94 -40.05 33.27
CA PHE A 333 -25.73 -38.90 33.65
C PHE A 333 -26.11 -38.98 35.13
N LYS A 334 -26.09 -37.84 35.82
CA LYS A 334 -26.60 -37.69 37.18
C LYS A 334 -27.64 -36.57 37.16
N GLN A 335 -28.91 -36.94 37.29
CA GLN A 335 -30.00 -35.98 37.42
C GLN A 335 -29.81 -35.14 38.69
N LYS A 336 -30.11 -33.85 38.60
CA LYS A 336 -30.22 -32.98 39.77
C LYS A 336 -31.59 -33.20 40.41
N VAL A 337 -31.59 -33.68 41.65
CA VAL A 337 -32.80 -33.96 42.46
C VAL A 337 -33.24 -32.72 43.20
#